data_AF-A0AAQ3J3F5-F1
#
_entry.id   AF-A0AAQ3J3F5-F1
#
_cell.length_a   1.000
_cell.length_b   1.000
_cell.length_c   1.000
_cell.angle_alpha   90.00
_cell.angle_beta   90.00
_cell.angle_gamma   90.00
#
_symmetry.space_group_name_H-M   'P 1'
#
loop_
_entity.id
_entity.type
_entity.pdbx_description
1 polymer ?
#
loop_
_entity_poly.entity_id
_entity_poly.type
_entity_poly.pdbx_seq_one_letter_code
_entity_poly.pdbx_strand_id
1 'polypeptide(L)' 'MKTFIALTLAILAGNVFAATETVQTGVPLDIAKTISITDTSAACGIVPVEVVYEDSHGQRHVATYSVLGDGCGGD' A
#
# COMPACT_ATOMS: atom_id res chain seq x y z
N MET A 1 62.15 8.36 15.43
CA MET A 1 62.33 8.00 14.00
C MET A 1 61.40 6.82 13.74
N LYS A 2 60.50 6.76 12.77
CA LYS A 2 60.02 7.68 11.74
C LYS A 2 58.58 7.18 11.50
N THR A 3 57.59 8.07 11.52
CA THR A 3 56.26 7.82 10.95
C THR A 3 56.43 7.36 9.49
N PHE A 4 55.56 6.57 8.87
CA PHE A 4 54.23 6.97 8.44
C PHE A 4 53.39 5.73 8.09
N ILE A 5 52.22 5.65 8.71
CA ILE A 5 51.21 4.61 8.48
C ILE A 5 50.62 4.82 7.09
N ALA A 6 50.57 3.73 6.35
CA ALA A 6 50.06 3.66 5.00
C ALA A 6 48.52 3.82 4.97
N LEU A 7 48.06 4.24 3.79
CA LEU A 7 46.87 3.73 3.13
C LEU A 7 45.52 4.22 3.66
N THR A 8 44.94 5.20 2.96
CA THR A 8 43.49 5.32 2.84
C THR A 8 43.11 5.57 1.38
N LEU A 9 42.80 4.48 0.68
CA LEU A 9 42.12 4.53 -0.61
C LEU A 9 40.63 4.78 -0.33
N ALA A 10 40.15 6.00 -0.61
CA ALA A 10 38.76 6.35 -0.43
C ALA A 10 37.91 5.64 -1.50
N ILE A 11 37.20 4.58 -1.10
CA ILE A 11 36.23 3.89 -1.97
C ILE A 11 34.93 4.69 -1.94
N LEU A 12 34.64 5.43 -3.01
CA LEU A 12 33.33 6.01 -3.27
C LEU A 12 32.41 4.92 -3.82
N ALA A 13 31.81 4.12 -2.95
CA ALA A 13 30.70 3.25 -3.33
C ALA A 13 29.42 4.10 -3.43
N GLY A 14 29.08 4.52 -4.65
CA GLY A 14 27.79 5.14 -4.94
C GLY A 14 26.69 4.10 -4.85
N ASN A 15 25.80 4.23 -3.86
CA ASN A 15 24.64 3.37 -3.74
C ASN A 15 23.57 3.85 -4.75
N VAL A 16 23.41 3.13 -5.86
CA VAL A 16 22.24 3.29 -6.72
C VAL A 16 21.10 2.50 -6.09
N PHE A 17 20.25 3.17 -5.32
CA PHE A 17 18.99 2.56 -4.89
C PHE A 17 18.00 2.61 -6.05
N ALA A 18 17.88 1.49 -6.77
CA ALA A 18 16.73 1.27 -7.63
C ALA A 18 15.52 1.05 -6.71
N ALA A 19 14.65 2.05 -6.61
CA ALA A 19 13.38 1.91 -5.93
C ALA A 19 12.51 0.95 -6.75
N THR A 20 12.40 -0.29 -6.32
CA THR A 20 11.36 -1.20 -6.80
C THR A 20 10.04 -0.71 -6.23
N GLU A 21 9.11 -0.25 -7.07
CA GLU A 21 7.73 -0.02 -6.64
C GLU A 21 7.14 -1.36 -6.21
N THR A 22 7.13 -1.60 -4.90
CA THR A 22 6.43 -2.74 -4.35
C THR A 22 4.94 -2.49 -4.57
N VAL A 23 4.35 -3.19 -5.53
CA VAL A 23 2.89 -3.30 -5.62
C VAL A 23 2.44 -4.01 -4.34
N GLN A 24 2.09 -3.24 -3.32
CA GLN A 24 1.55 -3.79 -2.08
C GLN A 24 0.17 -4.36 -2.39
N THR A 25 0.11 -5.68 -2.53
CA THR A 25 -1.13 -6.42 -2.40
C THR A 25 -1.71 -6.12 -1.02
N GLY A 26 -3.02 -5.83 -0.96
CA GLY A 26 -3.68 -5.22 0.19
C GLY A 26 -3.31 -5.81 1.56
N VAL A 27 -3.33 -4.95 2.58
CA VAL A 27 -3.12 -5.37 3.97
C VAL A 27 -4.40 -6.05 4.48
N PRO A 28 -4.32 -7.24 5.09
CA PRO A 28 -5.50 -7.86 5.69
C PRO A 28 -6.05 -6.95 6.80
N LEU A 29 -7.33 -6.62 6.70
CA LEU A 29 -8.04 -5.82 7.69
C LEU A 29 -8.77 -6.74 8.67
N ASP A 30 -8.72 -6.42 9.97
CA ASP A 30 -9.53 -7.09 10.99
C ASP A 30 -10.96 -6.54 10.92
N ILE A 31 -11.77 -7.05 9.99
CA ILE A 31 -13.17 -6.65 9.82
C ILE A 31 -14.07 -7.65 10.53
N ALA A 32 -14.64 -7.25 11.67
CA ALA A 32 -15.68 -8.02 12.34
C ALA A 32 -17.07 -7.69 11.80
N LYS A 33 -17.32 -6.43 11.42
CA LYS A 33 -18.60 -5.98 10.86
C LYS A 33 -18.45 -4.81 9.89
N THR A 34 -18.99 -4.95 8.68
CA THR A 34 -19.11 -3.83 7.73
C THR A 34 -20.28 -2.92 8.12
N ILE A 35 -20.02 -1.62 8.23
CA ILE A 35 -21.04 -0.60 8.53
C ILE A 35 -21.57 0.01 7.23
N SER A 36 -20.67 0.40 6.33
CA SER A 36 -21.01 0.91 4.99
C SER A 36 -19.85 0.69 4.03
N ILE A 37 -20.16 0.61 2.75
CA ILE A 37 -19.19 0.54 1.67
C ILE A 37 -19.68 1.42 0.51
N THR A 38 -18.76 2.03 -0.23
CA THR A 38 -19.09 2.74 -1.48
C THR A 38 -19.82 1.79 -2.44
N ASP A 39 -20.95 2.25 -2.97
CA ASP A 39 -21.70 1.54 -4.01
C ASP A 39 -20.98 1.65 -5.36
N THR A 40 -20.65 0.51 -5.95
CA THR A 40 -19.92 0.37 -7.21
C THR A 40 -20.81 -0.09 -8.37
N SER A 41 -22.12 -0.20 -8.17
CA SER A 41 -23.07 -0.72 -9.17
C SER A 41 -23.10 0.05 -10.49
N ALA A 42 -22.84 1.36 -10.45
CA ALA A 42 -22.81 2.23 -11.62
C ALA A 42 -21.39 2.49 -12.17
N ALA A 43 -20.36 1.98 -11.50
CA ALA A 43 -18.97 2.25 -11.86
C ALA A 43 -18.42 1.13 -12.76
N CYS A 44 -17.66 1.50 -13.79
CA CYS A 44 -16.89 0.54 -14.60
C CYS A 44 -15.40 0.89 -14.59
N GLY A 45 -14.55 -0.14 -14.52
CA GLY A 45 -13.10 -0.03 -14.37
C GLY A 45 -12.66 -0.13 -12.91
N ILE A 46 -11.38 0.12 -12.66
CA ILE A 46 -10.84 0.15 -11.30
C ILE A 46 -11.23 1.48 -10.64
N VAL A 47 -12.00 1.42 -9.57
CA VAL A 47 -12.51 2.59 -8.84
C VAL A 47 -12.17 2.51 -7.35
N PRO A 48 -11.90 3.66 -6.69
CA PRO A 48 -11.70 3.68 -5.25
C PRO A 48 -13.02 3.46 -4.52
N VAL A 49 -12.97 2.70 -3.43
CA VAL A 49 -14.06 2.51 -2.48
C VAL A 49 -13.60 2.88 -1.08
N GLU A 50 -14.53 3.43 -0.32
CA GLU A 50 -14.40 3.62 1.12
C GLU A 50 -15.23 2.53 1.82
N VAL A 51 -14.63 1.90 2.82
CA VAL A 51 -15.33 1.01 3.74
C VAL A 51 -15.24 1.56 5.15
N VAL A 52 -16.40 1.65 5.81
CA VAL A 52 -16.51 1.91 7.24
C VAL A 52 -16.81 0.57 7.90
N TYR A 53 -16.00 0.16 8.87
CA TYR A 53 -16.14 -1.13 9.52
C TYR A 53 -15.84 -1.06 11.02
N GLU A 54 -16.30 -2.07 11.74
CA GLU A 54 -15.95 -2.34 13.13
C GLU A 54 -15.00 -3.54 13.18
N ASP A 55 -13.92 -3.42 13.96
CA ASP A 55 -12.94 -4.49 14.17
C ASP A 55 -13.37 -5.49 15.25
N SER A 56 -12.56 -6.55 15.46
CA SER A 56 -12.86 -7.57 16.48
C SER A 56 -12.87 -7.05 17.92
N HIS A 57 -12.37 -5.83 18.15
CA HIS A 57 -12.37 -5.15 19.44
C HIS A 57 -13.52 -4.15 19.59
N GLY A 58 -14.41 -4.04 18.60
CA GLY A 58 -15.53 -3.10 18.60
C GLY A 58 -15.15 -1.67 18.20
N GLN A 59 -13.96 -1.44 17.63
CA GLN A 59 -13.52 -0.11 17.21
C GLN A 59 -13.89 0.16 15.76
N ARG A 60 -14.34 1.38 15.47
CA ARG A 60 -14.71 1.80 14.11
C ARG A 60 -13.52 2.37 13.35
N HIS A 61 -13.35 1.91 12.12
CA HIS A 61 -12.29 2.31 11.21
C HIS A 61 -12.85 2.71 9.84
N VAL A 62 -12.04 3.46 9.10
CA VAL A 62 -12.27 3.79 7.69
C VAL A 62 -11.06 3.32 6.90
N ALA A 63 -11.29 2.58 5.82
CA ALA A 63 -10.25 2.19 4.88
C ALA A 63 -10.66 2.52 3.45
N THR A 64 -9.66 2.85 2.63
CA THR A 64 -9.83 3.12 1.21
C THR A 64 -8.99 2.15 0.40
N TYR A 65 -9.61 1.49 -0.58
CA TYR A 65 -8.92 0.60 -1.52
C TYR A 65 -9.60 0.66 -2.88
N SER A 66 -8.95 0.13 -3.91
CA SER A 66 -9.52 0.09 -5.26
C SER A 66 -10.09 -1.28 -5.58
N VAL A 67 -11.25 -1.32 -6.24
CA VAL A 67 -11.91 -2.54 -6.73
C VAL A 67 -12.25 -2.41 -8.20
N LEU A 68 -12.52 -3.53 -8.86
CA LEU A 68 -13.21 -3.51 -10.14
C LEU A 68 -14.68 -3.17 -9.90
N GLY A 69 -15.20 -2.12 -10.54
CA GLY A 69 -16.60 -1.73 -10.42
C GLY A 69 -17.54 -2.75 -11.08
N ASP A 70 -18.73 -2.90 -10.51
CA ASP A 70 -19.72 -3.92 -10.92
C ASP A 70 -20.52 -3.51 -12.17
N GLY A 71 -20.44 -2.24 -12.58
CA GLY A 71 -21.16 -1.69 -13.73
C GLY A 71 -20.60 -2.09 -15.09
N CYS A 72 -19.49 -2.86 -15.15
CA CYS A 72 -18.93 -3.38 -16.39
C CYS A 72 -19.67 -4.64 -16.89
N GLY A 73 -20.97 -4.55 -17.12
CA GLY A 73 -21.78 -5.68 -17.60
C GLY A 73 -23.04 -5.28 -18.37
N GLY A 74 -23.11 -4.02 -18.83
CA GLY A 74 -24.21 -3.53 -19.64
C GLY A 74 -24.03 -3.89 -21.10
N ASP A 75 -24.64 -5.01 -21.50
CA ASP A 75 -24.98 -5.34 -22.90
C ASP A 75 -26.50 -5.12 -23.11
#